data_AF-A0A9E6WGL0-F1
#
_entry.id   AF-A0A9E6WGL0-F1
#
_cell.length_a   1.000
_cell.length_b   1.000
_cell.length_c   1.000
_cell.angle_alpha   90.00
_cell.angle_beta   90.00
_cell.angle_gamma   90.00
#
_symmetry.space_group_name_H-M   'P 1'
#
loop_
_entity.id
_entity.type
_entity.pdbx_description
1 polymer ?
#
loop_
_entity_poly.entity_id
_entity_poly.type
_entity_poly.pdbx_seq_one_letter_code
_entity_poly.pdbx_strand_id
1 'polypeptide(L)'
;MQDRLDSETVLLLRCFLLPAIEAAESWRELSQSLSAKGFEIVFREGRLLFRRTDTGEDICTGGSLGAPLRDLAQRLGRPCIQVMPDGQSGRLLI
;
A
#
# COMPACT_ATOMS: atom_id res chain seq x y z
N MET A 1 5.19 3.90 14.45
CA MET A 1 3.83 3.50 14.05
C MET A 1 3.67 2.05 14.47
N GLN A 2 2.83 1.80 15.47
CA GLN A 2 2.51 0.45 15.94
C GLN A 2 1.52 -0.15 14.93
N ASP A 3 1.80 -1.35 14.42
CA ASP A 3 0.83 -2.05 13.57
C ASP A 3 -0.42 -2.25 14.43
N ARG A 4 -1.54 -1.64 14.01
CA ARG A 4 -2.79 -1.60 14.81
C ARG A 4 -3.44 -2.98 14.90
N LEU A 5 -3.03 -3.88 14.02
CA LEU A 5 -3.55 -5.23 13.86
C LEU A 5 -2.74 -6.26 14.65
N ASP A 6 -3.42 -7.30 15.11
CA ASP A 6 -2.75 -8.51 15.57
C ASP A 6 -2.08 -9.24 14.40
N SER A 7 -1.09 -10.08 14.74
CA SER A 7 -0.30 -10.84 13.76
C SER A 7 -1.15 -11.78 12.90
N GLU A 8 -2.28 -12.26 13.41
CA GLU A 8 -3.19 -13.16 12.67
C GLU A 8 -3.88 -12.41 11.53
N THR A 9 -4.40 -11.22 11.81
CA THR A 9 -5.05 -10.36 10.81
C THR A 9 -4.06 -9.89 9.77
N VAL A 10 -2.83 -9.55 10.16
CA VAL A 10 -1.75 -9.21 9.20
C VAL A 10 -1.43 -10.40 8.30
N LEU A 11 -1.38 -11.62 8.84
CA LEU A 11 -1.13 -12.83 8.06
C LEU A 11 -2.24 -13.07 7.03
N LEU A 12 -3.51 -12.92 7.42
CA LEU A 12 -4.66 -13.06 6.53
C LEU A 12 -4.63 -12.02 5.40
N LEU A 13 -4.36 -10.75 5.75
CA LEU A 13 -4.20 -9.69 4.76
C LEU A 13 -3.04 -9.96 3.80
N ARG A 14 -1.92 -10.47 4.32
CA ARG A 14 -0.79 -10.85 3.49
C ARG A 14 -1.18 -11.94 2.50
N CYS A 15 -1.81 -13.02 2.95
CA CYS A 15 -2.28 -14.09 2.06
C CYS A 15 -3.25 -13.57 0.98
N PHE A 16 -4.07 -12.57 1.30
CA PHE A 16 -5.08 -12.03 0.39
C PHE A 16 -4.54 -11.00 -0.61
N LEU A 17 -3.64 -10.12 -0.16
CA LEU A 17 -3.13 -8.99 -0.95
C LEU A 17 -1.83 -9.29 -1.67
N LEU A 18 -0.94 -10.10 -1.06
CA LEU A 18 0.39 -10.37 -1.62
C LEU A 18 0.36 -10.95 -3.04
N PRO A 19 -0.55 -11.87 -3.41
CA PRO A 19 -0.64 -12.36 -4.79
C PRO A 19 -0.91 -11.25 -5.82
N ALA A 20 -1.77 -10.27 -5.47
CA ALA A 20 -2.02 -9.13 -6.34
C ALA A 20 -0.84 -8.16 -6.37
N ILE A 21 -0.16 -8.01 -5.25
CA ILE A 21 1.05 -7.17 -5.16
C ILE A 21 2.15 -7.76 -6.04
N GLU A 22 2.43 -9.06 -5.93
CA GLU A 22 3.46 -9.77 -6.68
C GLU A 22 3.14 -9.84 -8.19
N ALA A 23 1.87 -9.98 -8.58
CA ALA A 23 1.48 -10.06 -9.98
C ALA A 23 1.54 -8.72 -10.73
N ALA A 24 1.48 -7.58 -10.03
CA ALA A 24 1.47 -6.26 -10.69
C ALA A 24 2.81 -5.93 -11.36
N GLU A 25 2.76 -5.43 -12.61
CA GLU A 25 3.95 -5.02 -13.37
C GLU A 25 4.14 -3.49 -13.39
N SER A 26 3.13 -2.74 -12.94
CA SER A 26 3.20 -1.29 -12.79
C SER A 26 2.47 -0.78 -11.55
N TRP A 27 2.79 0.45 -11.13
CA TRP A 27 2.05 1.14 -10.07
C TRP A 27 0.56 1.30 -10.36
N ARG A 28 0.20 1.49 -11.65
CA ARG A 28 -1.20 1.58 -12.09
C ARG A 28 -1.92 0.26 -11.91
N GLU A 29 -1.35 -0.83 -12.39
CA GLU A 29 -1.92 -2.18 -12.23
C GLU A 29 -2.04 -2.55 -10.76
N LEU A 30 -0.99 -2.30 -9.96
CA LEU A 30 -1.01 -2.53 -8.53
C LEU A 30 -2.17 -1.79 -7.87
N SER A 31 -2.34 -0.50 -8.17
CA SER A 31 -3.46 0.28 -7.64
C SER A 31 -4.80 -0.28 -8.08
N GLN A 32 -4.96 -0.69 -9.34
CA GLN A 32 -6.22 -1.25 -9.85
C GLN A 32 -6.57 -2.58 -9.17
N SER A 33 -5.59 -3.49 -9.04
CA SER A 33 -5.79 -4.79 -8.39
C SER A 33 -6.11 -4.65 -6.90
N LEU A 34 -5.54 -3.67 -6.21
CA LEU A 34 -5.87 -3.36 -4.83
C LEU A 34 -7.26 -2.72 -4.70
N SER A 35 -7.60 -1.77 -5.58
CA SER A 35 -8.91 -1.13 -5.57
C SER A 35 -10.03 -2.13 -5.79
N ALA A 36 -9.84 -3.12 -6.68
CA ALA A 36 -10.78 -4.22 -6.87
C ALA A 36 -10.98 -5.10 -5.61
N LYS A 37 -10.05 -5.05 -4.67
CA LYS A 37 -10.09 -5.74 -3.37
C LYS A 37 -10.55 -4.84 -2.22
N GLY A 38 -10.90 -3.57 -2.49
CA GLY A 38 -11.30 -2.61 -1.46
C GLY A 38 -10.15 -1.94 -0.72
N PHE A 39 -8.96 -1.89 -1.33
CA PHE A 39 -7.77 -1.26 -0.77
C PHE A 39 -7.16 -0.24 -1.72
N GLU A 40 -6.52 0.77 -1.17
CA GLU A 40 -5.74 1.74 -1.94
C GLU A 40 -4.34 1.93 -1.35
N ILE A 41 -3.42 2.42 -2.17
CA ILE A 41 -2.07 2.81 -1.76
C ILE A 41 -2.06 4.27 -1.36
N VAL A 42 -1.62 4.53 -0.14
CA VAL A 42 -1.33 5.88 0.34
C VAL A 42 0.09 5.97 0.88
N PHE A 43 0.61 7.18 0.92
CA PHE A 43 1.93 7.47 1.46
C PHE A 43 1.80 8.32 2.71
N ARG A 44 2.53 7.97 3.76
CA ARG A 44 2.59 8.77 4.99
C ARG A 44 3.96 8.68 5.62
N GLU A 45 4.55 9.83 5.95
CA GLU A 45 5.90 9.92 6.52
C GLU A 45 6.95 9.12 5.72
N GLY A 46 6.85 9.12 4.38
CA GLY A 46 7.75 8.38 3.50
C GLY A 46 7.55 6.86 3.48
N ARG A 47 6.49 6.34 4.10
CA ARG A 47 6.10 4.93 4.06
C ARG A 47 4.94 4.71 3.10
N LEU A 48 4.88 3.54 2.50
CA LEU A 48 3.71 3.03 1.78
C LEU A 48 2.79 2.32 2.78
N LEU A 49 1.51 2.66 2.74
CA LEU A 49 0.46 2.03 3.54
C LEU A 49 -0.67 1.53 2.64
N PHE A 50 -1.35 0.50 3.11
CA PHE A 50 -2.60 0.05 2.54
C PHE A 50 -3.75 0.62 3.37
N ARG A 51 -4.66 1.32 2.69
CA ARG A 51 -5.86 1.92 3.29
C ARG A 51 -7.10 1.20 2.79
N ARG A 52 -8.07 0.95 3.66
CA ARG A 52 -9.39 0.45 3.24
C ARG A 52 -10.18 1.57 2.58
N THR A 53 -10.74 1.30 1.40
CA THR A 53 -11.47 2.32 0.64
C THR A 53 -12.85 2.65 1.22
N ASP A 54 -13.47 1.71 1.94
CA ASP A 54 -14.81 1.88 2.54
C ASP A 54 -14.78 2.71 3.83
N THR A 55 -13.75 2.55 4.66
CA THR A 55 -13.61 3.27 5.94
C THR A 55 -12.60 4.40 5.92
N GLY A 56 -11.69 4.43 4.93
CA GLY A 56 -10.56 5.36 4.90
C GLY A 56 -9.47 5.05 5.94
N GLU A 57 -9.53 3.89 6.58
CA GLU A 57 -8.59 3.51 7.63
C GLU A 57 -7.25 3.01 7.07
N ASP A 58 -6.14 3.57 7.56
CA ASP A 58 -4.79 3.05 7.33
C ASP A 58 -4.58 1.76 8.11
N ILE A 59 -4.42 0.64 7.42
CA ILE A 59 -4.41 -0.68 8.05
C ILE A 59 -3.00 -1.11 8.45
N CYS A 60 -2.09 -1.20 7.48
CA CYS A 60 -0.74 -1.68 7.69
C CYS A 60 0.21 -1.10 6.65
N THR A 61 1.52 -1.24 6.90
CA THR A 61 2.54 -0.82 5.94
C THR A 61 2.79 -1.88 4.88
N GLY A 62 3.37 -1.46 3.74
CA GLY A 62 3.95 -2.38 2.77
C GLY A 62 4.88 -3.42 3.39
N GLY A 63 5.72 -2.99 4.35
CA GLY A 63 6.67 -3.87 5.04
C GLY A 63 5.99 -4.98 5.83
N SER A 64 4.86 -4.69 6.49
CA SER A 64 4.07 -5.66 7.27
C SER A 64 3.55 -6.81 6.40
N LEU A 65 3.28 -6.55 5.11
CA LEU A 65 2.83 -7.56 4.14
C LEU A 65 3.97 -8.21 3.34
N GLY A 66 5.23 -7.86 3.61
CA GLY A 66 6.38 -8.34 2.85
C GLY A 66 6.61 -7.62 1.52
N ALA A 67 5.99 -6.45 1.34
CA ALA A 67 6.10 -5.62 0.14
C ALA A 67 6.49 -4.18 0.51
N PRO A 68 7.67 -3.95 1.11
CA PRO A 68 8.09 -2.61 1.49
C PRO A 68 8.24 -1.72 0.24
N LEU A 69 8.03 -0.40 0.43
CA LEU A 69 8.11 0.59 -0.66
C LEU A 69 9.40 0.49 -1.47
N ARG A 70 10.53 0.22 -0.81
CA ARG A 70 11.84 0.06 -1.47
C ARG A 70 11.79 -1.04 -2.55
N ASP A 71 11.27 -2.21 -2.20
CA ASP A 71 11.30 -3.39 -3.06
C ASP A 71 10.29 -3.22 -4.20
N LEU A 72 9.12 -2.65 -3.91
CA LEU A 72 8.16 -2.26 -4.94
C LEU A 72 8.75 -1.22 -5.90
N ALA A 73 9.47 -0.22 -5.41
CA ALA A 73 10.08 0.80 -6.25
C ALA A 73 11.25 0.27 -7.10
N GLN A 74 11.97 -0.74 -6.62
CA GLN A 74 12.98 -1.44 -7.41
C GLN A 74 12.35 -2.21 -8.57
N ARG A 75 11.18 -2.82 -8.35
CA ARG A 75 10.51 -3.65 -9.36
C ARG A 75 9.63 -2.86 -10.33
N LEU A 76 8.85 -1.90 -9.82
CA LEU A 76 7.84 -1.13 -10.56
C LEU A 76 8.34 0.25 -10.99
N GLY A 77 9.57 0.63 -10.63
CA GLY A 77 10.11 1.99 -10.79
C GLY A 77 9.68 2.94 -9.68
N ARG A 78 10.10 4.21 -9.74
CA ARG A 78 9.72 5.21 -8.71
C ARG A 78 8.25 5.60 -8.84
N PRO A 79 7.45 5.58 -7.76
CA PRO A 79 6.08 6.06 -7.82
C PRO A 79 6.04 7.57 -8.01
N CYS A 80 5.12 8.04 -8.85
CA CYS A 80 4.75 9.45 -8.89
C CYS A 80 3.80 9.73 -7.72
N ILE A 81 4.19 10.63 -6.82
CA ILE A 81 3.43 10.93 -5.60
C ILE A 81 2.97 12.38 -5.64
N GLN A 82 1.68 12.61 -5.45
CA GLN A 82 1.15 13.93 -5.11
C GLN A 82 1.25 14.12 -3.61
N VAL A 83 2.04 15.09 -3.18
CA VAL A 83 2.14 15.50 -1.78
C VAL A 83 0.85 16.22 -1.37
N MET A 84 0.33 15.88 -0.20
CA MET A 84 -0.85 16.51 0.39
C MET A 84 -0.48 17.78 1.16
N PRO A 85 -1.42 18.73 1.39
CA PRO A 85 -1.14 19.98 2.08
C PRO A 85 -0.63 19.83 3.53
N ASP A 86 -0.86 18.67 4.15
CA ASP A 86 -0.35 18.37 5.50
C ASP A 86 1.17 18.16 5.55
N GLY A 87 1.84 18.09 4.40
CA GLY A 87 3.29 17.89 4.28
C GLY A 87 3.78 16.52 4.75
N GLN A 88 2.87 15.62 5.13
CA GLN A 88 3.18 14.32 5.72
C GLN A 88 2.56 13.17 4.94
N SER A 89 1.49 13.43 4.19
CA SER A 89 0.76 12.45 3.42
C SER A 89 0.97 12.67 1.92
N GLY A 90 0.78 11.60 1.15
CA GLY A 90 0.80 11.63 -0.30
C GLY A 90 -0.11 10.57 -0.88
N ARG A 91 -0.53 10.77 -2.13
CA ARG A 91 -1.26 9.77 -2.90
C ARG A 91 -0.53 9.46 -4.19
N LEU A 92 -0.75 8.26 -4.70
CA LEU A 92 -0.21 7.84 -5.98
C LEU A 92 -0.86 8.67 -7.11
N LEU A 93 -0.04 9.19 -8.02
CA LEU A 93 -0.47 9.81 -9.28
C LEU A 93 -0.36 8.76 -10.38
N ILE A 94 -1.51 8.30 -10.90
CA ILE A 94 -1.64 7.25 -11.92
C ILE A 94 -2.60 7.64 -13.03
#